data_AF-A0AAU5UY57-F1
#
_entry.id   AF-A0AAU5UY57-F1
#
_cell.length_a   1.000
_cell.length_b   1.000
_cell.length_c   1.000
_cell.angle_alpha   90.00
_cell.angle_beta   90.00
_cell.angle_gamma   90.00
#
_symmetry.space_group_name_H-M   'P 1'
#
loop_
_entity.id
_entity.type
_entity.pdbx_description
1 polymer ?
#
loop_
_entity_poly.entity_id
_entity_poly.type
_entity_poly.pdbx_seq_one_letter_code
_entity_poly.pdbx_strand_id
1 'polypeptide(L)'
;MANTPHRAARARILVAGGGPAGMETASLMAEDGHTVRLLEAGSRLGGAFRPAAGLRQHPDHRLLLDRLEGELDRLGVVVHTERPVDEEVLASRDDAIVVTTGAVGRDAAGLLRAGAGLRDTFDVRTWPAAGGGRTTA
;
A
#
# COMPACT_ATOMS: atom_id res chain seq x y z
N MET A 1 21.25 -20.62 13.23
CA MET A 1 20.45 -20.22 14.42
C MET A 1 18.99 -20.23 14.01
N ALA A 2 18.17 -21.11 14.58
CA ALA A 2 16.73 -21.06 14.37
C ALA A 2 16.21 -19.84 15.14
N ASN A 3 15.57 -18.90 14.44
CA ASN A 3 14.89 -17.76 15.06
C ASN A 3 13.61 -18.32 15.70
N THR A 4 13.66 -18.63 16.99
CA THR A 4 12.45 -19.01 17.73
C THR A 4 11.50 -17.81 17.68
N PRO A 5 10.33 -17.90 17.04
CA PRO A 5 9.41 -16.79 17.01
C PRO A 5 8.99 -16.47 18.44
N HIS A 6 9.35 -15.28 18.91
CA HIS A 6 8.89 -14.78 20.19
C HIS A 6 7.43 -14.37 20.01
N ARG A 7 6.51 -15.34 20.12
CA ARG A 7 5.06 -15.08 19.99
C ARG A 7 4.67 -14.09 21.08
N ALA A 8 4.55 -12.82 20.70
CA ALA A 8 4.11 -11.77 21.60
C ALA A 8 2.68 -12.08 22.06
N ALA A 9 2.29 -11.57 23.22
CA ALA A 9 0.89 -11.64 23.63
C ALA A 9 0.00 -11.02 22.53
N ARG A 10 -1.20 -11.58 22.34
CA ARG A 10 -2.18 -11.03 21.39
C ARG A 10 -2.37 -9.53 21.67
N ALA A 11 -2.26 -8.73 20.61
CA ALA A 11 -2.31 -7.27 20.66
C ALA A 11 -3.26 -6.72 19.58
N ARG A 12 -3.74 -5.50 19.75
CA ARG A 12 -4.51 -4.73 18.77
C ARG A 12 -3.57 -3.87 17.95
N ILE A 13 -3.53 -4.12 16.65
CA ILE A 13 -2.61 -3.48 15.71
C ILE A 13 -3.42 -2.67 14.71
N LEU A 14 -3.07 -1.40 14.59
CA LEU A 14 -3.52 -0.54 13.50
C LEU A 14 -2.45 -0.48 12.41
N VAL A 15 -2.84 -0.76 11.17
CA VAL A 15 -1.99 -0.54 9.99
C VAL A 15 -2.52 0.67 9.20
N ALA A 16 -1.66 1.67 8.99
CA ALA A 16 -1.96 2.91 8.30
C ALA A 16 -1.45 2.89 6.85
N GLY A 17 -2.35 2.69 5.90
CA GLY A 17 -2.09 2.62 4.46
C GLY A 17 -2.31 1.21 3.91
N GLY A 18 -3.11 1.10 2.85
CA GLY A 18 -3.52 -0.14 2.20
C GLY A 18 -2.73 -0.50 0.94
N GLY A 19 -1.52 0.03 0.75
CA GLY A 19 -0.60 -0.42 -0.29
C GLY A 19 -0.04 -1.83 -0.02
N PRO A 20 0.79 -2.39 -0.93
CA PRO A 20 1.35 -3.74 -0.77
C PRO A 20 2.03 -3.99 0.58
N ALA A 21 2.82 -3.03 1.06
CA ALA A 21 3.47 -3.13 2.36
C ALA A 21 2.47 -3.19 3.53
N GLY A 22 1.40 -2.39 3.48
CA GLY A 22 0.39 -2.38 4.53
C GLY A 22 -0.45 -3.64 4.54
N MET A 23 -0.89 -4.13 3.37
CA MET A 23 -1.64 -5.37 3.27
C MET A 23 -0.81 -6.58 3.76
N GLU A 24 0.44 -6.72 3.29
CA GLU A 24 1.31 -7.81 3.75
C GLU A 24 1.59 -7.72 5.25
N THR A 25 1.81 -6.52 5.79
CA THR A 25 2.00 -6.35 7.24
C THR A 25 0.76 -6.74 8.02
N ALA A 26 -0.42 -6.33 7.56
CA ALA A 26 -1.68 -6.67 8.22
C ALA A 26 -1.93 -8.19 8.18
N SER A 27 -1.68 -8.85 7.05
CA SER A 27 -1.76 -10.30 6.92
C SER A 27 -0.82 -11.01 7.89
N LEU A 28 0.48 -10.66 7.90
CA LEU A 28 1.47 -11.31 8.77
C LEU A 28 1.14 -11.13 10.26
N MET A 29 0.67 -9.95 10.67
CA MET A 29 0.28 -9.70 12.07
C MET A 29 -0.99 -10.48 12.45
N ALA A 30 -1.96 -10.57 11.54
CA ALA A 30 -3.17 -11.36 11.76
C ALA A 30 -2.86 -12.87 11.83
N GLU A 31 -1.96 -13.37 10.99
CA GLU A 31 -1.44 -14.75 11.04
C GLU A 31 -0.75 -15.07 12.37
N ASP A 32 -0.03 -14.11 12.95
CA ASP A 32 0.57 -14.29 14.27
C ASP A 32 -0.47 -14.21 15.42
N GLY A 33 -1.74 -13.95 15.11
CA GLY A 33 -2.88 -13.99 16.03
C GLY A 33 -3.25 -12.64 16.65
N HIS A 34 -2.68 -11.54 16.16
CA HIS A 34 -3.07 -10.19 16.56
C HIS A 34 -4.46 -9.82 16.03
N THR A 35 -5.12 -8.86 16.69
CA THR A 35 -6.34 -8.26 16.16
C THR A 35 -5.93 -7.08 15.30
N VAL A 36 -6.17 -7.16 13.99
CA VAL A 36 -5.65 -6.16 13.04
C VAL A 36 -6.80 -5.38 12.41
N ARG A 37 -6.64 -4.07 12.37
CA ARG A 37 -7.43 -3.17 11.52
C ARG A 37 -6.52 -2.39 10.58
N LEU A 38 -6.91 -2.26 9.33
CA LEU A 38 -6.17 -1.54 8.30
C LEU A 38 -7.01 -0.35 7.83
N LEU A 39 -6.38 0.84 7.77
CA LEU A 39 -6.99 2.05 7.25
C LEU A 39 -6.34 2.45 5.92
N GLU A 40 -7.16 2.71 4.91
CA GLU A 40 -6.73 3.22 3.61
C GLU A 40 -7.47 4.52 3.32
N ALA A 41 -6.73 5.55 2.91
CA ALA A 41 -7.28 6.87 2.63
C ALA A 41 -8.10 6.90 1.32
N GLY A 42 -7.70 6.13 0.33
CA GLY A 42 -8.42 5.96 -0.93
C GLY A 42 -9.62 5.03 -0.81
N SER A 43 -10.44 5.01 -1.86
CA SER A 43 -11.62 4.14 -1.95
C SER A 43 -11.30 2.66 -2.19
N ARG A 44 -10.03 2.32 -2.45
CA ARG A 44 -9.58 0.95 -2.71
C ARG A 44 -8.17 0.73 -2.18
N LEU A 45 -7.86 -0.50 -1.82
CA LEU A 45 -6.51 -0.96 -1.43
C LEU A 45 -5.49 -0.82 -2.58
N GLY A 46 -4.24 -1.20 -2.39
CA GLY A 46 -3.20 -1.20 -3.41
C GLY A 46 -2.41 0.10 -3.54
N GLY A 47 -2.89 1.22 -2.98
CA GLY A 47 -2.18 2.50 -2.96
C GLY A 47 -1.60 2.90 -4.32
N ALA A 48 -0.35 3.40 -4.32
CA ALA A 48 0.36 3.78 -5.55
C ALA A 48 0.65 2.62 -6.52
N PHE A 49 0.50 1.36 -6.08
CA PHE A 49 0.71 0.18 -6.92
C PHE A 49 -0.51 -0.16 -7.78
N ARG A 50 -1.72 0.27 -7.38
CA ARG A 50 -2.96 -0.05 -8.11
C ARG A 50 -2.97 0.38 -9.58
N PRO A 51 -2.48 1.58 -9.97
CA PRO A 51 -2.39 1.95 -11.39
C PRO A 51 -1.54 0.96 -12.20
N ALA A 52 -0.41 0.51 -11.65
CA ALA A 52 0.47 -0.47 -12.31
C ALA A 52 -0.21 -1.84 -12.48
N ALA A 53 -1.06 -2.25 -11.53
CA ALA A 53 -1.88 -3.46 -11.63
C ALA A 53 -3.03 -3.38 -12.68
N GLY A 54 -3.33 -2.18 -13.17
CA GLY A 54 -4.25 -1.98 -14.28
C GLY A 54 -3.62 -2.22 -15.66
N LEU A 55 -2.29 -2.27 -15.76
CA LEU A 55 -1.58 -2.43 -17.02
C LEU A 55 -1.68 -3.87 -17.53
N ARG A 56 -2.21 -4.05 -18.75
CA ARG A 56 -2.29 -5.38 -19.40
C ARG A 56 -0.94 -6.07 -19.55
N GLN A 57 0.14 -5.31 -19.57
CA GLN A 57 1.51 -5.80 -19.78
C GLN A 57 2.13 -6.39 -18.50
N HIS A 58 1.50 -6.13 -17.34
CA HIS A 58 1.95 -6.58 -16.02
C HIS A 58 0.81 -7.30 -15.27
N PRO A 59 0.37 -8.47 -15.76
CA PRO A 59 -0.71 -9.23 -15.12
C PRO A 59 -0.31 -9.73 -13.71
N ASP A 60 0.97 -9.93 -13.47
CA ASP A 60 1.58 -10.28 -12.18
C ASP A 60 1.31 -9.23 -11.09
N HIS A 61 1.26 -7.94 -11.44
CA HIS A 61 0.90 -6.90 -10.50
C HIS A 61 -0.56 -7.02 -10.01
N ARG A 62 -1.47 -7.41 -10.92
CA ARG A 62 -2.87 -7.70 -10.55
C ARG A 62 -2.93 -8.88 -9.60
N LEU A 63 -2.24 -9.98 -9.94
CA LEU A 63 -2.19 -11.19 -9.13
C LEU A 63 -1.66 -10.93 -7.72
N LEU A 64 -0.68 -10.03 -7.57
CA LEU A 64 -0.18 -9.64 -6.26
C LEU A 64 -1.27 -8.94 -5.42
N LEU A 65 -1.99 -7.98 -6.00
CA LEU A 65 -3.06 -7.29 -5.27
C LEU A 65 -4.21 -8.24 -4.93
N ASP A 66 -4.64 -9.06 -5.89
CA ASP A 66 -5.72 -10.03 -5.67
C ASP A 66 -5.35 -11.03 -4.55
N ARG A 67 -4.09 -11.51 -4.53
CA ARG A 67 -3.58 -12.35 -3.43
C ARG A 67 -3.64 -11.62 -2.10
N LEU A 68 -3.10 -10.40 -2.03
CA LEU A 68 -3.04 -9.63 -0.79
C LEU A 68 -4.45 -9.30 -0.25
N GLU A 69 -5.36 -8.88 -1.12
CA GLU A 69 -6.77 -8.64 -0.75
C GLU A 69 -7.42 -9.93 -0.22
N GLY A 70 -7.22 -11.06 -0.93
CA GLY A 70 -7.73 -12.35 -0.49
C GLY A 70 -7.15 -12.85 0.85
N GLU A 71 -5.88 -12.55 1.14
CA GLU A 71 -5.28 -12.87 2.44
C GLU A 71 -5.89 -12.06 3.57
N LEU A 72 -6.17 -10.76 3.38
CA LEU A 72 -6.85 -9.94 4.39
C LEU A 72 -8.25 -10.49 4.71
N ASP A 73 -9.00 -10.86 3.68
CA ASP A 73 -10.33 -11.45 3.83
C ASP A 73 -10.26 -12.80 4.56
N ARG A 74 -9.34 -13.69 4.14
CA ARG A 74 -9.12 -15.02 4.75
C ARG A 74 -8.78 -14.90 6.24
N LEU A 75 -8.00 -13.90 6.61
CA LEU A 75 -7.52 -13.67 7.98
C LEU A 75 -8.48 -12.83 8.83
N GLY A 76 -9.56 -12.31 8.24
CA GLY A 76 -10.54 -11.50 8.94
C GLY A 76 -9.99 -10.14 9.40
N VAL A 77 -9.06 -9.57 8.65
CA VAL A 77 -8.55 -8.21 8.92
C VAL A 77 -9.68 -7.21 8.68
N VAL A 78 -9.90 -6.30 9.64
CA VAL A 78 -10.92 -5.25 9.49
C VAL A 78 -10.35 -4.13 8.61
N VAL A 79 -10.84 -4.00 7.38
CA VAL A 79 -10.39 -2.97 6.43
C VAL A 79 -11.38 -1.81 6.40
N HIS A 80 -10.88 -0.59 6.54
CA HIS A 80 -11.63 0.64 6.29
C HIS A 80 -10.98 1.44 5.16
N THR A 81 -11.67 1.54 4.03
CA THR A 81 -11.33 2.47 2.94
C THR A 81 -11.94 3.84 3.19
N GLU A 82 -11.49 4.85 2.45
CA GLU A 82 -11.93 6.24 2.62
C GLU A 82 -11.73 6.76 4.06
N ARG A 83 -10.77 6.15 4.78
CA ARG A 83 -10.43 6.52 6.14
C ARG A 83 -8.96 6.90 6.22
N PRO A 84 -8.63 8.19 5.99
CA PRO A 84 -7.29 8.67 6.27
C PRO A 84 -6.97 8.56 7.76
N VAL A 85 -5.68 8.46 8.08
CA VAL A 85 -5.20 8.55 9.46
C VAL A 85 -5.18 10.01 9.87
N ASP A 86 -5.88 10.31 10.97
CA ASP A 86 -5.96 11.62 11.60
C ASP A 86 -5.55 11.54 13.08
N GLU A 87 -5.58 12.68 13.77
CA GLU A 87 -5.20 12.77 15.19
C GLU A 87 -6.04 11.84 16.09
N GLU A 88 -7.32 11.64 15.75
CA GLU A 88 -8.22 10.72 16.45
C GLU A 88 -7.73 9.27 16.32
N VAL A 89 -7.38 8.84 15.11
CA VAL A 89 -6.82 7.51 14.86
C VAL A 89 -5.49 7.32 15.59
N LEU A 90 -4.63 8.34 15.63
CA LEU A 90 -3.36 8.27 16.37
C LEU A 90 -3.56 8.25 17.89
N ALA A 91 -4.64 8.86 18.39
CA ALA A 91 -5.05 8.80 19.79
C ALA A 91 -5.81 7.51 20.15
N SER A 92 -6.00 6.61 19.18
CA SER A 92 -6.64 5.32 19.42
C SER A 92 -5.89 4.51 20.47
N ARG A 93 -6.62 3.64 21.17
CA ARG A 93 -6.03 2.77 22.19
C ARG A 93 -5.37 1.53 21.60
N ASP A 94 -4.99 1.50 20.33
CA ASP A 94 -4.29 0.34 19.77
C ASP A 94 -2.93 0.15 20.46
N ASP A 95 -2.51 -1.10 20.62
CA ASP A 95 -1.30 -1.44 21.34
C ASP A 95 -0.05 -1.13 20.48
N ALA A 96 -0.21 -1.11 19.15
CA ALA A 96 0.78 -0.58 18.22
C ALA A 96 0.13 -0.02 16.94
N ILE A 97 0.82 0.94 16.33
CA ILE A 97 0.46 1.53 15.03
C ILE A 97 1.64 1.31 14.06
N VAL A 98 1.37 0.69 12.92
CA VAL A 98 2.34 0.53 11.83
C VAL A 98 2.03 1.53 10.73
N VAL A 99 3.02 2.35 10.36
CA VAL A 99 2.87 3.36 9.32
C VAL A 99 3.41 2.85 7.98
N THR A 100 2.50 2.69 7.01
CA THR A 100 2.78 2.20 5.65
C THR A 100 2.13 3.10 4.60
N THR A 101 2.10 4.42 4.84
CA THR A 101 1.40 5.43 4.02
C THR A 101 2.07 5.72 2.66
N GLY A 102 3.11 4.96 2.30
CA GLY A 102 3.84 5.12 1.04
C GLY A 102 4.57 6.45 0.94
N ALA A 103 4.88 6.85 -0.30
CA ALA A 103 5.53 8.11 -0.60
C ALA A 103 4.57 9.04 -1.34
N VAL A 104 4.62 10.33 -1.00
CA VAL A 104 4.07 11.38 -1.85
C VAL A 104 5.03 11.61 -3.02
N GLY A 105 4.67 11.12 -4.20
CA GLY A 105 5.48 11.33 -5.41
C GLY A 105 5.58 12.83 -5.69
N ARG A 106 6.82 13.34 -5.81
CA ARG A 106 7.07 14.63 -6.48
C ARG A 106 6.46 14.56 -7.88
N ASP A 107 5.86 15.65 -8.34
CA ASP A 107 5.37 15.71 -9.72
C ASP A 107 6.53 15.46 -10.70
N ALA A 108 6.21 15.09 -11.94
CA ALA A 108 7.21 14.90 -12.99
C ALA A 108 8.14 16.12 -13.09
N ALA A 109 7.62 17.34 -12.90
CA ALA A 109 8.41 18.56 -12.86
C ALA A 109 9.45 18.55 -11.72
N GLY A 110 9.09 18.12 -10.52
CA GLY A 110 9.99 17.97 -9.37
C GLY A 110 11.01 16.86 -9.52
N LEU A 111 10.70 15.80 -10.29
CA LEU A 111 11.65 14.73 -10.63
C LEU A 111 12.60 15.17 -11.76
N LEU A 112 12.08 15.79 -12.82
CA LEU A 112 12.84 16.32 -13.96
C LEU A 112 13.78 17.47 -13.54
N ARG A 113 13.35 18.33 -12.60
CA ARG A 113 14.21 19.36 -12.01
C ARG A 113 15.35 18.77 -11.17
N ALA A 114 15.14 17.61 -10.56
CA ALA A 114 16.15 16.92 -9.75
C ALA A 114 17.07 16.01 -10.58
N GLY A 115 16.59 15.50 -11.72
CA GLY A 115 17.30 14.61 -12.62
C GLY A 115 17.20 15.11 -14.06
N ALA A 116 17.93 16.17 -14.38
CA ALA A 116 18.15 16.60 -15.76
C ALA A 116 18.99 15.52 -16.48
N GLY A 117 18.33 14.49 -17.01
CA GLY A 117 19.00 13.39 -17.73
C GLY A 117 18.20 12.09 -17.83
N LEU A 118 17.08 11.94 -17.10
CA LEU A 118 16.24 10.74 -17.22
C LEU A 118 15.35 10.86 -18.47
N ARG A 119 15.75 10.17 -19.55
CA ARG A 119 14.85 9.93 -20.69
C ARG A 119 13.76 8.96 -20.24
N ASP A 120 12.51 9.25 -20.60
CA ASP A 120 11.31 8.40 -20.41
C ASP A 120 10.73 8.29 -18.99
N THR A 121 10.82 9.34 -18.17
CA THR A 121 10.03 9.38 -16.92
C THR A 121 8.63 9.96 -17.16
N PHE A 122 7.61 9.15 -16.90
CA PHE A 122 6.20 9.56 -16.93
C PHE A 122 5.58 9.39 -15.55
N ASP A 123 4.85 10.39 -15.07
CA ASP A 123 4.05 10.25 -13.85
C ASP A 123 2.80 9.40 -14.18
N VAL A 124 2.83 8.14 -13.75
CA VAL A 124 1.76 7.16 -13.96
C VAL A 124 0.40 7.64 -13.47
N ARG A 125 0.35 8.59 -12.52
CA ARG A 125 -0.92 9.16 -12.01
C ARG A 125 -1.59 10.05 -13.05
N THR A 126 -0.81 10.70 -13.90
CA THR A 126 -1.29 11.57 -14.99
C THR A 126 -1.33 10.87 -16.34
N TRP A 127 -0.66 9.73 -16.46
CA TRP A 127 -0.56 8.96 -17.70
C TRP A 127 -1.91 8.61 -18.36
N PRO A 128 -3.00 8.29 -17.64
CA PRO A 128 -4.30 8.05 -18.25
C PRO A 128 -4.85 9.27 -19.00
N ALA A 129 -4.56 10.49 -18.52
CA ALA A 129 -4.96 11.73 -19.18
C ALA A 129 -4.04 12.10 -20.35
N ALA A 130 -2.80 11.58 -20.36
CA ALA A 130 -1.79 11.86 -21.38
C ALA A 130 -1.89 10.95 -22.63
N GLY A 131 -2.90 10.08 -22.73
CA GLY A 131 -3.21 9.35 -23.96
C GLY A 131 -2.32 8.14 -24.28
N GLY A 132 -1.51 7.65 -23.34
CA GLY A 132 -0.84 6.34 -23.47
C GLY A 132 0.20 6.21 -24.60
N GLY A 133 0.60 7.30 -25.25
CA GLY A 133 1.54 7.27 -26.37
C GLY A 133 2.98 7.03 -25.93
N ARG A 134 3.66 6.08 -26.56
CA ARG A 134 5.13 6.04 -26.59
C ARG A 134 5.60 7.17 -27.51
N THR A 135 6.32 8.14 -26.97
CA THR A 135 7.12 9.06 -27.80
C THR A 135 8.40 8.32 -28.17
N THR A 136 8.41 7.67 -29.33
CA THR A 136 9.68 7.35 -29.98
C THR A 136 10.25 8.64 -30.56
N ALA A 137 11.54 8.89 -30.28
CA ALA A 137 12.30 9.98 -30.89
C ALA A 137 12.31 9.89 -32.42
#